data_AF-A1YGG6-F1
#
_entry.id   AF-A1YGG6-F1
#
_cell.length_a   1.000
_cell.length_b   1.000
_cell.length_c   1.000
_cell.angle_alpha   90.00
_cell.angle_beta   90.00
_cell.angle_gamma   90.00
#
_symmetry.space_group_name_H-M   'P 1'
#
loop_
_entity.id
_entity.type
_entity.pdbx_description
1 polymer ?
#
loop_
_entity_poly.entity_id
_entity_poly.type
_entity_poly.pdbx_seq_one_letter_code
_entity_poly.pdbx_strand_id
1 'polypeptide(L)'
;EKPLPVICSTSAASLKSLTRDRGMLYKDVASGPCKIVMSTVCVYVNKHGNFGPHLDPKRIQQLPDHFGPGPVNVVLRRIVQACVDCALETKTVFGYLKP
;
A
#
# COMPACT_ATOMS: atom_id res chain seq x y z
N GLU A 1 -16.26 32.46 -9.17
CA GLU A 1 -15.04 31.70 -8.85
C GLU A 1 -15.45 30.36 -8.27
N LYS A 2 -15.00 29.24 -8.84
CA LYS A 2 -15.47 27.89 -8.44
C LYS A 2 -14.65 27.44 -7.22
N PRO A 3 -15.27 27.02 -6.10
CA PRO A 3 -14.52 26.51 -4.97
C PRO A 3 -13.93 25.16 -5.36
N LEU A 4 -12.59 25.07 -5.38
CA LEU A 4 -11.88 23.81 -5.56
C LEU A 4 -12.16 22.92 -4.34
N PRO A 5 -12.55 21.64 -4.52
CA PRO A 5 -12.74 20.76 -3.39
C PRO A 5 -11.36 20.51 -2.77
N VAL A 6 -11.18 20.94 -1.53
CA VAL A 6 -10.02 20.57 -0.71
C VAL A 6 -10.09 19.06 -0.52
N ILE A 7 -9.24 18.33 -1.24
CA ILE A 7 -9.09 16.90 -1.09
C ILE A 7 -8.24 16.68 0.16
N CYS A 8 -8.91 16.50 1.30
CA CYS A 8 -8.25 16.03 2.50
C CYS A 8 -7.71 14.61 2.25
N SER A 9 -6.38 14.49 2.08
CA SER A 9 -5.67 13.22 2.20
C SER A 9 -5.65 12.78 3.66
N THR A 10 -6.79 12.29 4.16
CA THR A 10 -6.83 11.59 5.45
C THR A 10 -6.65 10.10 5.17
N SER A 11 -5.44 9.61 5.39
CA SER A 11 -5.14 8.19 5.51
C SER A 11 -5.80 7.65 6.79
N ALA A 12 -7.10 7.36 6.73
CA ALA A 12 -7.82 6.69 7.80
C ALA A 12 -7.63 5.17 7.66
N ALA A 13 -6.59 4.65 8.30
CA ALA A 13 -6.53 3.23 8.62
C ALA A 13 -7.57 2.93 9.71
N SER A 14 -8.71 2.34 9.36
CA SER A 14 -9.50 1.55 10.31
C SER A 14 -10.34 0.49 9.57
N LEU A 15 -9.68 -0.59 9.17
CA LEU A 15 -10.31 -1.85 8.78
C LEU A 15 -10.27 -2.78 10.00
N LYS A 16 -11.23 -2.63 10.92
CA LYS A 16 -11.42 -3.60 12.02
C LYS A 16 -12.86 -4.06 12.30
N SER A 17 -13.85 -3.87 11.41
CA SER A 17 -15.22 -4.32 11.78
C SER A 17 -16.14 -4.93 10.71
N LEU A 18 -15.70 -5.35 9.52
CA LEU A 18 -16.61 -6.07 8.62
C LEU A 18 -15.96 -7.31 8.00
N THR A 19 -15.72 -8.31 8.84
CA THR A 19 -15.77 -9.71 8.41
C THR A 19 -16.95 -10.37 9.13
N ARG A 20 -18.12 -10.47 8.49
CA ARG A 20 -18.94 -11.68 8.56
C ARG A 20 -19.96 -11.72 7.43
N ASP A 21 -19.78 -12.73 6.58
CA ASP A 21 -20.75 -13.32 5.67
C ASP A 21 -22.22 -13.23 6.14
N ARG A 22 -23.07 -12.59 5.32
CA ARG A 22 -24.45 -12.98 4.95
C ARG A 22 -25.15 -11.82 4.25
N GLY A 23 -25.82 -12.13 3.14
CA GLY A 23 -26.53 -11.17 2.31
C GLY A 23 -27.39 -10.19 3.10
N MET A 24 -27.24 -8.90 2.79
CA MET A 24 -28.12 -7.86 3.31
C MET A 24 -28.45 -6.88 2.19
N LEU A 25 -29.66 -7.09 1.68
CA LEU A 25 -30.49 -6.19 0.89
C LEU A 25 -30.39 -4.76 1.45
N TYR A 26 -29.88 -3.83 0.65
CA TYR A 26 -29.85 -2.41 1.01
C TYR A 26 -31.28 -1.88 0.96
N LYS A 27 -31.94 -1.84 2.12
CA LYS A 27 -33.20 -1.16 2.33
C LYS A 27 -32.90 0.34 2.49
N ASP A 28 -33.52 1.14 1.65
CA ASP A 28 -33.46 2.61 1.63
C ASP A 28 -33.59 3.25 3.01
N VAL A 29 -32.50 3.89 3.46
CA VAL A 29 -32.53 5.06 4.36
C VAL A 29 -31.46 6.01 3.84
N ALA A 30 -31.89 7.23 3.51
CA ALA A 30 -31.07 8.29 2.94
C ALA A 30 -29.74 8.47 3.69
N SER A 31 -28.64 8.04 3.06
CA SER A 31 -27.27 8.32 3.46
C SER A 31 -26.55 8.77 2.20
N GLY A 32 -26.18 10.05 2.13
CA GLY A 32 -25.45 10.61 0.99
C GLY A 32 -24.19 9.80 0.70
N PRO A 33 -23.62 9.88 -0.52
CA PRO A 33 -22.50 9.02 -0.91
C PRO A 33 -21.28 9.33 -0.04
N CYS A 34 -21.10 8.56 1.02
CA CYS A 34 -19.82 8.43 1.70
C CYS A 34 -18.90 7.70 0.74
N LYS A 35 -18.30 8.47 -0.18
CA LYS A 35 -17.17 8.04 -0.99
C LYS A 35 -16.08 7.57 -0.04
N ILE A 36 -15.93 6.26 0.11
CA ILE A 36 -14.78 5.67 0.78
C ILE A 36 -13.58 5.98 -0.13
N VAL A 37 -12.92 7.11 0.12
CA VAL A 37 -11.75 7.51 -0.65
C VAL A 37 -10.59 6.71 -0.10
N MET A 38 -10.16 5.69 -0.83
CA MET A 38 -8.91 4.99 -0.55
C MET A 38 -7.76 5.89 -0.97
N SER A 39 -6.84 6.19 -0.05
CA SER A 39 -5.63 6.95 -0.39
C SER A 39 -4.79 6.17 -1.41
N THR A 40 -4.57 6.78 -2.57
CA THR A 40 -3.70 6.25 -3.61
C THR A 40 -2.30 6.85 -3.48
N VAL A 41 -1.28 6.04 -3.71
CA VAL A 41 0.13 6.46 -3.68
C VAL A 41 0.87 5.89 -4.90
N CYS A 42 1.96 6.53 -5.27
CA CYS A 42 2.96 6.03 -6.21
C CYS A 42 4.34 6.19 -5.56
N VAL A 43 5.09 5.09 -5.44
CA VAL A 43 6.42 5.10 -4.82
C VAL A 43 7.46 4.84 -5.89
N TYR A 44 8.44 5.73 -6.01
CA TYR A 44 9.56 5.60 -6.94
C TYR A 44 10.74 4.92 -6.26
N VAL A 45 11.35 3.96 -6.94
CA VAL A 45 12.47 3.17 -6.43
C VAL A 45 13.76 3.82 -6.88
N ASN A 46 14.54 4.33 -5.92
CA ASN A 46 15.89 4.80 -6.21
C ASN A 46 16.87 3.62 -6.20
N LYS A 47 17.09 3.00 -7.37
CA LYS A 47 18.02 1.87 -7.55
C LYS A 47 19.50 2.25 -7.44
N HIS A 48 19.82 3.53 -7.44
CA HIS A 48 21.18 4.06 -7.34
C HIS A 48 21.53 4.48 -5.91
N GLY A 49 20.56 4.44 -4.99
CA GLY A 49 20.78 4.71 -3.58
C GLY A 49 21.42 3.54 -2.83
N ASN A 50 21.56 3.71 -1.51
CA ASN A 50 22.01 2.64 -0.63
C ASN A 50 20.87 1.66 -0.36
N PHE A 51 21.06 0.40 -0.72
CA PHE A 51 20.11 -0.71 -0.50
C PHE A 51 20.38 -1.50 0.81
N GLY A 52 21.39 -1.10 1.58
CA GLY A 52 21.73 -1.71 2.87
C GLY A 52 22.42 -3.08 2.75
N PRO A 53 22.77 -3.68 3.90
CA PRO A 53 23.58 -4.91 3.93
C PRO A 53 22.77 -6.19 3.65
N HIS A 54 21.43 -6.13 3.65
CA HIS A 54 20.58 -7.32 3.58
C HIS A 54 19.94 -7.56 2.20
N LEU A 55 20.07 -6.60 1.27
CA LEU A 55 19.48 -6.68 -0.05
C LEU A 55 20.55 -6.93 -1.11
N ASP A 56 20.23 -7.78 -2.09
CA ASP A 56 21.11 -8.12 -3.20
C ASP A 56 21.12 -6.97 -4.22
N PRO A 57 22.28 -6.32 -4.46
CA PRO A 57 22.39 -5.23 -5.42
C PRO A 57 21.88 -5.61 -6.82
N LYS A 58 22.13 -6.84 -7.27
CA LYS A 58 21.72 -7.30 -8.60
C LYS A 58 20.21 -7.38 -8.74
N ARG A 59 19.53 -7.84 -7.69
CA ARG A 59 18.06 -7.97 -7.67
C ARG A 59 17.40 -6.61 -7.52
N ILE A 60 18.01 -5.70 -6.75
CA ILE A 60 17.57 -4.30 -6.68
C ILE A 60 17.60 -3.62 -8.05
N GLN A 61 18.62 -3.85 -8.87
CA GLN A 61 18.65 -3.29 -10.24
C GLN A 61 17.52 -3.81 -11.14
N GLN A 62 17.00 -5.01 -10.86
CA GLN A 62 15.89 -5.62 -11.60
C GLN A 62 14.51 -5.16 -11.12
N LEU A 63 14.43 -4.42 -10.00
CA LEU A 63 13.16 -3.90 -9.50
C LEU A 63 12.56 -2.87 -10.47
N PRO A 64 11.22 -2.75 -10.50
CA PRO A 64 10.56 -1.70 -11.26
C PRO A 64 10.97 -0.32 -10.73
N ASP A 65 10.96 0.68 -11.61
CA ASP A 65 11.29 2.06 -11.24
C ASP A 65 10.25 2.68 -10.30
N HIS A 66 9.03 2.15 -10.26
CA HIS A 66 7.98 2.60 -9.38
C HIS A 66 6.94 1.51 -9.09
N PHE A 67 6.24 1.67 -7.97
CA PHE A 67 5.06 0.90 -7.59
C PHE A 67 3.86 1.84 -7.43
N GLY A 68 2.86 1.68 -8.30
CA GLY A 68 1.66 2.51 -8.32
C GLY A 68 1.43 3.15 -9.70
N PRO A 69 0.52 4.13 -9.81
CA PRO A 69 -0.38 4.61 -8.76
C PRO A 69 -1.39 3.54 -8.32
N GLY A 70 -1.67 3.45 -7.01
CA GLY A 70 -2.66 2.50 -6.51
C GLY A 70 -2.94 2.65 -5.01
N PRO A 71 -3.91 1.87 -4.47
CA PRO A 71 -4.25 1.91 -3.04
C PRO A 71 -3.04 1.64 -2.15
N VAL A 72 -2.88 2.44 -1.09
CA VAL A 72 -1.71 2.36 -0.19
C VAL A 72 -1.44 0.95 0.35
N ASN A 73 -2.48 0.19 0.70
CA ASN A 73 -2.35 -1.18 1.19
C ASN A 73 -1.76 -2.14 0.14
N VAL A 74 -2.12 -1.98 -1.13
CA VAL A 74 -1.61 -2.81 -2.23
C VAL A 74 -0.18 -2.42 -2.56
N VAL A 75 0.10 -1.13 -2.68
CA VAL A 75 1.44 -0.62 -3.02
C VAL A 75 2.45 -1.00 -1.95
N LEU A 76 2.13 -0.80 -0.66
CA LEU A 76 3.03 -1.18 0.44
C LEU A 76 3.30 -2.68 0.48
N ARG A 77 2.28 -3.53 0.31
CA ARG A 77 2.48 -5.00 0.29
C ARG A 77 3.41 -5.44 -0.83
N ARG A 78 3.25 -4.86 -2.03
CA ARG A 78 4.13 -5.15 -3.18
C ARG A 78 5.58 -4.73 -2.91
N ILE A 79 5.79 -3.57 -2.29
CA ILE A 79 7.14 -3.10 -1.92
C ILE A 79 7.77 -4.04 -0.89
N VAL A 80 7.05 -4.41 0.17
CA VAL A 80 7.55 -5.33 1.19
C VAL A 80 7.92 -6.68 0.57
N GLN A 81 7.06 -7.22 -0.29
CA GLN A 81 7.35 -8.46 -1.00
C GLN A 81 8.59 -8.32 -1.89
N ALA A 82 8.72 -7.23 -2.64
CA ALA A 82 9.89 -6.97 -3.47
C ALA A 82 11.19 -6.88 -2.65
N CYS A 83 11.16 -6.27 -1.46
CA CYS A 83 12.30 -6.23 -0.55
C CYS A 83 12.68 -7.63 -0.02
N VAL A 84 11.67 -8.42 0.38
CA VAL A 84 11.86 -9.80 0.82
C VAL A 84 12.43 -10.66 -0.29
N ASP A 85 11.91 -10.51 -1.51
CA ASP A 85 12.39 -11.22 -2.66
C ASP A 85 13.83 -10.81 -2.93
N CYS A 86 14.18 -9.52 -2.88
CA CYS A 86 15.55 -9.04 -3.08
C CYS A 86 16.53 -9.36 -1.93
N ALA A 87 16.09 -9.98 -0.84
CA ALA A 87 16.95 -10.27 0.29
C ALA A 87 18.07 -11.26 -0.07
N LEU A 88 19.28 -11.01 0.44
CA LEU A 88 20.39 -11.96 0.43
C LEU A 88 20.07 -13.17 1.32
N GLU A 89 19.47 -12.89 2.49
CA GLU A 89 18.97 -13.90 3.42
C GLU A 89 17.51 -13.59 3.79
N THR A 90 16.59 -14.24 3.09
CA THR A 90 15.15 -14.02 3.24
C THR A 90 14.65 -14.24 4.67
N LYS A 91 15.21 -15.21 5.41
CA LYS A 91 14.84 -15.49 6.82
C LYS A 91 15.13 -14.30 7.74
N THR A 92 16.29 -13.66 7.56
CA THR A 92 16.70 -12.50 8.35
C THR A 92 15.79 -11.30 8.07
N VAL A 93 15.50 -11.03 6.80
CA VAL A 93 14.59 -9.94 6.41
C VAL A 93 13.16 -10.19 6.88
N PHE A 94 12.65 -11.41 6.76
CA PHE A 94 11.34 -11.78 7.32
C PHE A 94 11.31 -11.65 8.85
N GLY A 95 12.41 -11.92 9.55
CA GLY A 95 12.52 -11.72 11.00
C GLY A 95 12.28 -10.28 11.43
N TYR A 96 12.52 -9.28 10.56
CA TYR A 96 12.18 -7.89 10.84
C TYR A 96 10.69 -7.56 10.65
N LEU A 97 9.98 -8.36 9.86
CA LEU A 97 8.55 -8.23 9.66
C LEU A 97 7.85 -8.92 10.84
N LYS A 98 7.37 -8.11 11.79
CA LYS A 98 6.53 -8.62 12.89
C LYS A 98 5.20 -9.16 12.31
N PRO A 99 4.72 -10.31 12.81
CA PRO A 99 3.38 -10.80 12.48
C PRO A 99 2.28 -9.84 12.95
#